data_AF-A0A9W8BXC0-F1
#
_entry.id   AF-A0A9W8BXC0-F1
#
_cell.length_a   1.000
_cell.length_b   1.000
_cell.length_c   1.000
_cell.angle_alpha   90.00
_cell.angle_beta   90.00
_cell.angle_gamma   90.00
#
_symmetry.space_group_name_H-M   'P 1'
#
loop_
_entity.id
_entity.type
_entity.pdbx_description
1 polymer ?
#
loop_
_entity_poly.entity_id
_entity_poly.type
_entity_poly.pdbx_seq_one_letter_code
_entity_poly.pdbx_strand_id
1 'polypeptide(L)'
;MDTTLTYFRKSAFSRDALVYAGDLDTQPAEGTLPSVYYLDVRSRHINLCRNATQVTSPLLACKRHGMLGRSATIRGDITSSAHRNGAFSNAWTFVYMAEEFKWSIARWSNRWTLVDGRGNTVAVFERASFRASKIGTLSIMPGHPEHLVWLIVLTCELVHRTVKSSERAAHGS
;
A
#
# COMPACT_ATOMS: atom_id res chain seq x y z
N MET A 1 16.49 -1.34 -13.32
CA MET A 1 16.80 -1.16 -11.89
C MET A 1 15.51 -1.34 -11.12
N ASP A 2 15.56 -2.04 -9.99
CA ASP A 2 14.42 -2.24 -9.12
C ASP A 2 13.98 -0.91 -8.54
N THR A 3 12.67 -0.71 -8.41
CA THR A 3 12.12 0.51 -7.82
C THR A 3 11.92 0.27 -6.33
N THR A 4 12.78 0.87 -5.51
CA THR A 4 12.65 0.85 -4.05
C THR A 4 11.95 2.12 -3.56
N LEU A 5 10.95 1.95 -2.70
CA LEU A 5 10.15 3.02 -2.11
C LEU A 5 10.05 2.84 -0.60
N THR A 6 10.19 3.91 0.17
CA THR A 6 10.03 3.87 1.63
C THR A 6 8.79 4.66 2.07
N TYR A 7 7.98 4.04 2.93
CA TYR A 7 6.77 4.61 3.48
C TYR A 7 7.01 5.20 4.87
N PHE A 8 6.61 6.45 5.07
CA PHE A 8 6.55 7.09 6.39
C PHE A 8 5.16 7.62 6.67
N ARG A 9 4.73 7.60 7.93
CA ARG A 9 3.56 8.38 8.35
C ARG A 9 3.90 9.85 8.34
N LYS A 10 2.95 10.69 7.93
CA LYS A 10 3.11 12.15 7.99
C LYS A 10 3.34 12.65 9.43
N SER A 11 2.72 12.01 10.42
CA SER A 11 2.96 12.26 11.85
C SER A 11 2.55 11.04 12.69
N ALA A 12 2.86 11.05 14.00
CA ALA A 12 2.54 9.95 14.92
C ALA A 12 1.03 9.63 14.95
N PHE A 13 0.18 10.65 14.81
CA PHE A 13 -1.27 10.54 14.84
C PHE A 13 -1.92 10.53 13.46
N SER A 14 -1.18 10.91 12.41
CA SER A 14 -1.71 10.96 11.07
C SER A 14 -1.97 9.56 10.53
N ARG A 15 -3.04 9.46 9.73
CA ARG A 15 -3.32 8.29 8.90
C ARG A 15 -2.68 8.44 7.53
N ASP A 16 -2.14 9.59 7.17
CA ASP A 16 -1.57 9.80 5.84
C ASP A 16 -0.15 9.26 5.79
N ALA A 17 0.27 8.84 4.60
CA ALA A 17 1.63 8.35 4.37
C ALA A 17 2.32 9.15 3.25
N LEU A 18 3.61 9.39 3.44
CA LEU A 18 4.54 9.93 2.47
C LEU A 18 5.39 8.77 1.95
N VAL A 19 5.53 8.69 0.63
CA VAL A 19 6.32 7.64 -0.04
C VAL A 19 7.50 8.30 -0.74
N TYR A 20 8.70 7.89 -0.39
CA TYR A 20 9.96 8.41 -0.96
C TYR A 20 10.65 7.35 -1.80
N ALA A 21 11.44 7.77 -2.77
CA ALA A 21 12.34 6.87 -3.48
C ALA A 21 13.53 6.45 -2.59
N GLY A 22 13.97 5.21 -2.75
CA GLY A 22 15.09 4.61 -2.03
C GLY A 22 14.68 3.90 -0.75
N ASP A 23 15.65 3.18 -0.15
CA ASP A 23 15.53 2.64 1.20
C ASP A 23 16.04 3.68 2.19
N LEU A 24 15.12 4.26 2.96
CA LEU A 24 15.42 5.34 3.89
C LEU A 24 15.24 4.85 5.32
N ASP A 25 16.23 5.12 6.15
CA ASP A 25 16.15 4.75 7.54
C ASP A 25 15.23 5.69 8.33
N THR A 26 15.33 6.98 8.07
CA THR A 26 14.58 8.04 8.73
C THR A 26 13.81 8.86 7.72
N GLN A 27 12.74 9.50 8.18
CA GLN A 27 11.96 10.39 7.33
C GLN A 27 12.85 11.58 6.97
N PRO A 28 12.95 11.96 5.68
CA PRO A 28 13.64 13.18 5.29
C PRO A 28 13.06 14.39 6.01
N ALA A 29 13.91 15.35 6.36
CA ALA A 29 13.43 16.62 6.86
C ALA A 29 12.61 17.33 5.78
N GLU A 30 11.67 18.16 6.22
CA GLU A 30 10.77 18.87 5.30
C GLU A 30 11.60 19.73 4.33
N GLY A 31 11.35 19.58 3.03
CA GLY A 31 12.07 20.30 1.97
C GLY A 31 13.41 19.70 1.53
N THR A 32 13.92 18.63 2.16
CA THR A 32 15.21 18.03 1.76
C THR A 32 15.07 17.05 0.60
N LEU A 33 14.00 16.25 0.60
CA LEU A 33 13.68 15.30 -0.46
C LEU A 33 12.17 15.33 -0.70
N PRO A 34 11.69 15.57 -1.93
CA PRO A 34 10.26 15.48 -2.21
C PRO A 34 9.79 14.03 -2.15
N SER A 35 8.65 13.78 -1.50
CA SER A 35 7.97 12.50 -1.62
C SER A 35 7.54 12.27 -3.07
N VAL A 36 7.71 11.06 -3.58
CA VAL A 36 7.27 10.66 -4.93
C VAL A 36 5.76 10.46 -4.96
N TYR A 37 5.19 9.98 -3.85
CA TYR A 37 3.75 9.85 -3.69
C TYR A 37 3.29 10.29 -2.31
N TYR A 38 2.02 10.68 -2.26
CA TYR A 38 1.28 10.97 -1.05
C TYR A 38 0.00 10.11 -0.98
N LEU A 39 -0.21 9.46 0.16
CA LEU A 39 -1.40 8.66 0.43
C LEU A 39 -2.29 9.40 1.43
N ASP A 40 -3.38 10.00 0.95
CA ASP A 40 -4.45 10.59 1.78
C ASP A 40 -5.42 9.50 2.20
N VAL A 41 -5.57 9.30 3.51
CA VAL A 41 -6.39 8.19 4.01
C VAL A 41 -7.55 8.63 4.90
N ARG A 42 -8.77 8.44 4.39
CA ARG A 42 -10.02 8.87 5.01
C ARG A 42 -10.99 7.72 5.19
N SER A 43 -11.07 7.18 6.41
CA SER A 43 -12.01 6.11 6.78
C SER A 43 -11.96 4.91 5.81
N ARG A 44 -12.86 4.85 4.83
CA ARG A 44 -12.95 3.80 3.79
C ARG A 44 -12.30 4.18 2.46
N HIS A 45 -11.67 5.35 2.36
CA HIS A 45 -11.03 5.85 1.16
C HIS A 45 -9.52 5.96 1.35
N ILE A 46 -8.77 5.58 0.31
CA ILE A 46 -7.32 5.76 0.20
C ILE A 46 -7.08 6.40 -1.17
N ASN A 47 -6.52 7.60 -1.19
CA ASN A 47 -6.19 8.33 -2.41
C ASN A 47 -4.68 8.37 -2.59
N LEU A 48 -4.19 7.93 -3.73
CA LEU A 48 -2.81 8.08 -4.15
C LEU A 48 -2.66 9.35 -4.99
N CYS A 49 -1.80 10.26 -4.56
CA CYS A 49 -1.54 11.55 -5.21
C CYS A 49 -0.03 11.67 -5.49
N ARG A 50 0.38 12.51 -6.46
CA ARG A 50 1.82 12.80 -6.64
C ARG A 50 2.39 13.60 -5.47
N ASN A 51 1.58 14.44 -4.85
CA ASN A 51 1.96 15.23 -3.69
C ASN A 51 0.73 15.58 -2.83
N ALA A 52 0.97 16.25 -1.69
CA ALA A 52 -0.08 16.59 -0.73
C ALA A 52 -1.06 17.68 -1.20
N THR A 53 -0.76 18.44 -2.26
CA THR A 53 -1.64 19.51 -2.75
C THR A 53 -2.68 19.02 -3.76
N GLN A 54 -2.53 17.79 -4.29
CA GLN A 54 -3.38 17.22 -5.34
C GLN A 54 -4.49 16.28 -4.84
N VAL A 55 -4.94 16.42 -3.59
CA VAL A 55 -5.95 15.52 -2.98
C VAL A 55 -7.29 15.53 -3.74
N THR A 56 -7.62 16.64 -4.42
CA THR A 56 -8.85 16.77 -5.20
C THR A 56 -8.82 16.06 -6.55
N SER A 57 -7.63 15.69 -7.04
CA SER A 57 -7.43 14.98 -8.32
C SER A 57 -6.38 13.87 -8.14
N PRO A 58 -6.74 12.78 -7.43
CA PRO A 58 -5.81 11.70 -7.16
C PRO A 58 -5.47 10.91 -8.43
N LEU A 59 -4.26 10.34 -8.47
CA LEU A 59 -3.85 9.38 -9.50
C LEU A 59 -4.73 8.12 -9.43
N LEU A 60 -4.96 7.63 -8.21
CA LEU A 60 -5.85 6.52 -7.93
C LEU A 60 -6.68 6.82 -6.68
N ALA A 61 -7.98 6.53 -6.73
CA ALA A 61 -8.89 6.60 -5.61
C ALA A 61 -9.43 5.20 -5.29
N CYS A 62 -9.11 4.69 -4.12
CA CYS A 62 -9.60 3.41 -3.62
C CYS A 62 -10.71 3.60 -2.59
N LYS A 63 -11.86 2.95 -2.81
CA LYS A 63 -13.00 2.94 -1.89
C LYS A 63 -13.28 1.51 -1.44
N ARG A 64 -13.21 1.27 -0.13
CA ARG A 64 -13.56 -0.01 0.50
C ARG A 64 -15.08 -0.15 0.67
N HIS A 65 -15.60 -1.34 0.42
CA HIS A 65 -17.03 -1.67 0.45
C HIS A 65 -17.37 -2.70 1.53
N GLY A 66 -18.63 -2.64 1.97
CA GLY A 66 -19.17 -3.53 3.01
C GLY A 66 -18.78 -3.14 4.43
N MET A 67 -19.46 -3.73 5.42
CA MET A 67 -19.26 -3.46 6.84
C MET A 67 -17.84 -3.83 7.31
N LEU A 68 -17.32 -4.96 6.82
CA LEU A 68 -15.99 -5.46 7.13
C LEU A 68 -14.90 -4.94 6.17
N GLY A 69 -15.27 -4.14 5.16
CA GLY A 69 -14.32 -3.57 4.21
C GLY A 69 -13.46 -4.62 3.50
N ARG A 70 -14.07 -5.75 3.09
CA ARG A 70 -13.40 -6.93 2.50
C ARG A 70 -13.23 -6.85 0.98
N SER A 71 -13.82 -5.86 0.36
CA SER A 71 -13.62 -5.53 -1.05
C SER A 71 -13.35 -4.05 -1.19
N ALA A 72 -12.74 -3.67 -2.31
CA ALA A 72 -12.50 -2.30 -2.67
C ALA A 72 -12.61 -2.12 -4.18
N THR A 73 -13.05 -0.94 -4.60
CA THR A 73 -12.94 -0.48 -5.98
C THR A 73 -11.85 0.57 -6.04
N ILE A 74 -10.93 0.43 -6.99
CA ILE A 74 -9.85 1.37 -7.26
C ILE A 74 -10.16 2.04 -8.60
N ARG A 75 -10.24 3.36 -8.60
CA ARG A 75 -10.54 4.18 -9.79
C ARG A 75 -9.33 5.03 -10.13
N GLY A 76 -8.96 5.02 -11.40
CA GLY A 76 -8.05 5.95 -12.06
C GLY A 76 -8.36 5.91 -13.55
N ASP A 77 -7.34 5.96 -14.40
CA ASP A 77 -7.52 5.76 -15.84
C ASP A 77 -8.08 4.38 -16.18
N ILE A 78 -7.75 3.38 -15.35
CA ILE A 78 -8.29 2.03 -15.41
C ILE A 78 -8.98 1.72 -14.08
N THR A 79 -10.18 1.16 -14.15
CA THR A 79 -10.87 0.66 -12.96
C THR A 79 -10.34 -0.72 -12.60
N SER A 80 -9.97 -0.88 -11.34
CA SER A 80 -9.50 -2.14 -10.74
C SER A 80 -10.39 -2.51 -9.55
N SER A 81 -10.49 -3.80 -9.28
CA SER A 81 -11.13 -4.32 -8.08
C SER A 81 -10.09 -4.97 -7.18
N ALA A 82 -10.29 -4.87 -5.88
CA ALA A 82 -9.50 -5.60 -4.89
C ALA A 82 -10.43 -6.32 -3.92
N HIS A 83 -10.03 -7.51 -3.49
CA HIS A 83 -10.77 -8.27 -2.49
C HIS A 83 -9.82 -8.99 -1.56
N ARG A 84 -10.30 -9.22 -0.34
CA ARG A 84 -9.56 -9.96 0.69
C ARG A 84 -9.64 -11.46 0.38
N ASN A 85 -8.54 -12.19 0.51
CA ASN A 85 -8.43 -13.61 0.11
C ASN A 85 -9.22 -14.58 0.99
N GLY A 86 -9.94 -14.09 1.99
CA GLY A 86 -10.75 -14.87 2.90
C GLY A 86 -11.22 -14.07 4.10
N ALA A 87 -12.09 -14.66 4.92
CA ALA A 87 -12.70 -13.99 6.07
C ALA A 87 -11.68 -13.58 7.15
N PHE A 88 -10.63 -14.39 7.33
CA PHE A 88 -9.58 -14.23 8.34
C PHE A 88 -8.20 -13.91 7.74
N SER A 89 -8.10 -13.85 6.40
CA SER A 89 -6.82 -13.66 5.72
C SER A 89 -6.50 -12.19 5.59
N ASN A 90 -5.35 -11.71 6.05
CA ASN A 90 -4.96 -10.31 5.81
C ASN A 90 -4.53 -10.02 4.37
N ALA A 91 -4.37 -11.07 3.56
CA ALA A 91 -3.97 -10.99 2.17
C ALA A 91 -5.09 -10.44 1.28
N TRP A 92 -4.68 -9.73 0.23
CA TRP A 92 -5.57 -9.14 -0.77
C TRP A 92 -5.15 -9.57 -2.17
N THR A 93 -6.13 -9.74 -3.05
CA THR A 93 -5.96 -9.88 -4.50
C THR A 93 -6.54 -8.66 -5.18
N PHE A 94 -5.90 -8.17 -6.23
CA PHE A 94 -6.43 -7.12 -7.11
C PHE A 94 -6.27 -7.49 -8.58
N VAL A 95 -7.10 -6.89 -9.45
CA VAL A 95 -7.09 -7.13 -10.90
C VAL A 95 -6.52 -5.94 -11.66
N TYR A 96 -5.60 -6.15 -12.59
CA TYR A 96 -5.10 -5.13 -13.52
C TYR A 96 -5.05 -5.72 -14.94
N MET A 97 -5.72 -5.07 -15.89
CA MET A 97 -5.77 -5.53 -17.29
C MET A 97 -6.13 -7.02 -17.45
N ALA A 98 -7.14 -7.49 -16.70
CA ALA A 98 -7.58 -8.89 -16.63
C ALA A 98 -6.58 -9.89 -16.01
N GLU A 99 -5.44 -9.42 -15.48
CA GLU A 99 -4.51 -10.23 -14.70
C GLU A 99 -4.72 -10.04 -13.19
N GLU A 100 -4.63 -11.12 -12.43
CA GLU A 100 -4.74 -11.11 -10.98
C GLU A 100 -3.38 -10.99 -10.31
N PHE A 101 -3.31 -10.14 -9.29
CA PHE A 101 -2.13 -9.93 -8.46
C PHE A 101 -2.48 -10.18 -7.00
N LYS A 102 -1.68 -10.99 -6.32
CA LYS A 102 -1.99 -11.49 -4.97
C LYS A 102 -0.91 -11.13 -3.96
N TRP A 103 -1.26 -10.35 -2.96
CA TRP A 103 -0.43 -10.17 -1.77
C TRP A 103 -0.45 -11.44 -0.93
N SER A 104 0.72 -11.92 -0.54
CA SER A 104 0.94 -13.03 0.38
C SER A 104 1.56 -12.48 1.66
N ILE A 105 0.93 -12.80 2.79
CA ILE A 105 1.31 -12.31 4.11
C ILE A 105 1.53 -13.53 5.00
N ALA A 106 2.79 -13.82 5.32
CA ALA A 106 3.10 -14.89 6.27
C ALA A 106 2.77 -14.43 7.69
N ARG A 107 2.17 -15.33 8.49
CA ARG A 107 1.52 -15.02 9.78
C ARG A 107 2.44 -14.37 10.83
N TRP A 108 3.75 -14.57 10.71
CA TRP A 108 4.76 -14.08 11.65
C TRP A 108 5.86 -13.26 10.97
N SER A 109 5.68 -12.93 9.69
CA SER A 109 6.70 -12.23 8.92
C SER A 109 6.36 -10.75 8.76
N ASN A 110 7.38 -9.92 8.86
CA ASN A 110 7.29 -8.53 8.42
C ASN A 110 7.41 -8.40 6.89
N ARG A 111 7.73 -9.50 6.20
CA ARG A 111 7.83 -9.56 4.75
C ARG A 111 6.51 -9.97 4.11
N TRP A 112 6.01 -9.15 3.19
CA TRP A 112 4.86 -9.45 2.34
C TRP A 112 5.31 -9.49 0.89
N THR A 113 4.76 -10.42 0.12
CA THR A 113 5.15 -10.62 -1.29
C THR A 113 3.94 -10.47 -2.18
N LEU A 114 4.03 -9.68 -3.23
CA LEU A 114 3.04 -9.61 -4.28
C LEU A 114 3.47 -10.53 -5.43
N VAL A 115 2.57 -11.40 -5.86
CA VAL A 115 2.78 -12.28 -7.02
C VAL A 115 1.76 -12.03 -8.12
N ASP A 116 2.14 -12.27 -9.38
CA ASP A 116 1.25 -12.25 -10.54
C ASP A 116 0.45 -13.57 -10.67
N GLY A 117 -0.38 -13.68 -11.71
CA GLY A 117 -1.19 -14.86 -11.98
C GLY A 117 -0.37 -16.12 -12.33
N ARG A 118 0.91 -15.95 -12.64
CA ARG A 118 1.87 -17.03 -12.93
C ARG A 118 2.71 -17.41 -11.70
N GLY A 119 2.55 -16.69 -10.59
CA GLY A 119 3.31 -16.90 -9.36
C GLY A 119 4.68 -16.21 -9.32
N ASN A 120 5.00 -15.36 -10.30
CA ASN A 120 6.25 -14.59 -10.26
C ASN A 120 6.14 -13.48 -9.22
N THR A 121 7.25 -13.19 -8.54
CA THR A 121 7.31 -12.05 -7.62
C THR A 121 7.29 -10.74 -8.40
N VAL A 122 6.36 -9.86 -8.05
CA VAL A 122 6.17 -8.53 -8.64
C VAL A 122 6.67 -7.45 -7.68
N ALA A 123 6.42 -7.62 -6.39
CA ALA A 123 6.89 -6.70 -5.37
C ALA A 123 7.08 -7.39 -4.02
N VAL A 124 7.93 -6.80 -3.18
CA VAL A 124 8.16 -7.24 -1.80
C VAL A 124 8.07 -6.03 -0.87
N PHE A 125 7.29 -6.16 0.19
CA PHE A 125 7.20 -5.15 1.24
C PHE A 125 7.80 -5.69 2.54
N GLU A 126 8.78 -4.96 3.09
CA GLU A 126 9.41 -5.24 4.37
C GLU A 126 8.91 -4.22 5.41
N ARG A 127 8.04 -4.67 6.31
CA ARG A 127 7.47 -3.83 7.36
C ARG A 127 8.51 -3.48 8.43
N ALA A 128 8.51 -2.23 8.86
CA ALA A 128 9.35 -1.78 9.97
C ALA A 128 8.82 -2.30 11.32
N SER A 129 9.71 -2.85 12.15
CA SER A 129 9.35 -3.47 13.43
C SER A 129 9.45 -2.55 14.65
N PHE A 130 10.20 -1.43 14.59
CA PHE A 130 10.51 -0.61 15.79
C PHE A 130 10.64 0.91 15.57
N ARG A 131 10.25 1.46 14.42
CA ARG A 131 10.39 2.91 14.14
C ARG A 131 9.03 3.60 14.11
N ALA A 132 8.86 4.62 14.94
CA ALA A 132 7.56 5.25 15.21
C ALA A 132 6.87 5.82 13.94
N SER A 133 7.65 6.34 12.98
CA SER A 133 7.13 6.93 11.73
C SER A 133 7.32 6.05 10.49
N LYS A 134 8.39 5.24 10.39
CA LYS A 134 8.63 4.34 9.25
C LYS A 134 7.59 3.22 9.25
N ILE A 135 6.91 3.05 8.13
CA ILE A 135 5.95 1.96 7.93
C ILE A 135 6.67 0.73 7.37
N GLY A 136 7.53 0.92 6.37
CA GLY A 136 8.31 -0.15 5.75
C GLY A 136 8.88 0.26 4.39
N THR A 137 9.56 -0.68 3.75
CA THR A 137 10.21 -0.50 2.44
C THR A 137 9.57 -1.44 1.42
N LEU A 138 9.14 -0.90 0.28
CA LEU A 138 8.57 -1.61 -0.85
C LEU A 138 9.62 -1.70 -1.98
N SER A 139 9.94 -2.90 -2.43
CA SER A 139 10.78 -3.15 -3.60
C SER A 139 9.92 -3.71 -4.72
N ILE A 140 9.88 -3.03 -5.86
CA ILE A 140 9.11 -3.42 -7.04
C ILE A 140 10.08 -3.90 -8.11
N MET A 141 9.81 -5.08 -8.66
CA MET A 141 10.63 -5.66 -9.72
C MET A 141 10.59 -4.77 -10.99
N PRO A 142 11.65 -4.78 -11.81
CA PRO A 142 11.76 -3.87 -12.96
C PRO A 142 10.83 -4.29 -14.09
N GLY A 143 10.50 -3.34 -14.99
CA GLY A 143 9.75 -3.62 -16.23
C GLY A 143 8.24 -3.51 -16.12
N HIS A 144 7.71 -3.05 -14.98
CA HIS A 144 6.28 -2.80 -14.83
C HIS A 144 5.86 -1.39 -15.29
N PRO A 145 4.69 -1.25 -15.94
CA PRO A 145 4.18 0.06 -16.34
C PRO A 145 3.83 0.92 -15.13
N GLU A 146 3.90 2.24 -15.29
CA GLU A 146 3.69 3.20 -14.20
C GLU A 146 2.34 3.02 -13.48
N HIS A 147 1.26 2.76 -14.23
CA HIS A 147 -0.07 2.51 -13.62
C HIS A 147 -0.10 1.28 -12.72
N LEU A 148 0.64 0.21 -13.05
CA LEU A 148 0.75 -0.95 -12.20
C LEU A 148 1.54 -0.61 -10.93
N VAL A 149 2.61 0.18 -11.05
CA VAL A 149 3.36 0.70 -9.89
C VAL A 149 2.43 1.47 -8.94
N TRP A 150 1.57 2.35 -9.46
CA TRP A 150 0.59 3.07 -8.64
C TRP A 150 -0.36 2.12 -7.91
N LEU A 151 -0.87 1.08 -8.58
CA LEU A 151 -1.72 0.06 -7.96
C LEU A 151 -0.98 -0.71 -6.86
N ILE A 152 0.27 -1.10 -7.09
CA ILE A 152 1.11 -1.78 -6.09
C ILE A 152 1.27 -0.88 -4.86
N VAL A 153 1.61 0.40 -5.05
CA VAL A 153 1.82 1.35 -3.96
C VAL A 153 0.56 1.52 -3.11
N LEU A 154 -0.59 1.70 -3.75
CA LEU A 154 -1.87 1.89 -3.09
C LEU A 154 -2.37 0.61 -2.40
N THR A 155 -2.25 -0.55 -3.05
CA THR A 155 -2.71 -1.83 -2.48
C THR A 155 -1.80 -2.31 -1.34
N CYS A 156 -0.51 -1.97 -1.36
CA CYS A 156 0.39 -2.19 -0.23
C CYS A 156 -0.13 -1.48 1.03
N GLU A 157 -0.57 -0.22 0.91
CA GLU A 157 -1.14 0.52 2.05
C GLU A 157 -2.50 -0.05 2.49
N LEU A 158 -3.33 -0.51 1.55
CA LEU A 158 -4.58 -1.21 1.85
C LEU A 158 -4.33 -2.49 2.68
N VAL A 159 -3.33 -3.28 2.29
CA VAL A 159 -2.89 -4.48 3.01
C VAL A 159 -2.38 -4.11 4.40
N HIS A 160 -1.47 -3.15 4.50
CA HIS A 160 -0.89 -2.70 5.76
C HIS A 160 -1.97 -2.30 6.78
N ARG A 161 -2.99 -1.56 6.35
CA ARG A 161 -4.11 -1.17 7.21
C ARG A 161 -4.95 -2.35 7.66
N THR A 162 -5.16 -3.31 6.79
CA THR A 162 -5.91 -4.53 7.12
C THR A 162 -5.17 -5.31 8.19
N VAL A 163 -3.86 -5.54 8.01
CA VAL A 163 -3.00 -6.20 8.99
C VAL A 163 -3.05 -5.47 10.33
N LYS A 164 -2.79 -4.16 10.34
CA LYS A 164 -2.78 -3.35 11.56
C LYS A 164 -4.14 -3.33 12.28
N SER A 165 -5.23 -3.34 11.53
CA SER A 165 -6.58 -3.42 12.11
C SER A 165 -6.83 -4.78 12.75
N SER A 166 -6.38 -5.87 12.13
CA SER A 166 -6.50 -7.22 12.68
C SER A 166 -5.63 -7.43 13.91
N GLU A 167 -4.40 -6.90 13.93
CA GLU A 167 -3.52 -6.93 15.11
C GLU A 167 -4.14 -6.20 16.30
N ARG A 168 -4.71 -5.01 16.08
CA ARG A 168 -5.40 -4.26 17.13
C ARG A 168 -6.62 -4.99 17.69
N ALA A 169 -7.37 -5.67 16.84
CA ALA A 169 -8.52 -6.45 17.27
C ALA A 169 -8.11 -7.66 18.13
N ALA A 170 -6.96 -8.28 17.83
CA ALA A 170 -6.44 -9.42 18.60
C ALA A 170 -5.84 -9.03 19.96
N HIS A 171 -5.41 -7.77 20.14
CA HIS A 171 -4.87 -7.26 21.41
C HIS A 171 -5.91 -6.54 22.28
N GLY A 172 -7.10 -6.28 21.75
CA GLY A 172 -8.22 -5.62 22.45
C GLY A 172 -9.30 -6.58 22.96
N SER A 173 -9.06 -7.89 22.89
CA SER A 173 -9.92 -8.99 23.35
C SER A 173 -9.20 -9.77 24.45
#